data_AF-A0A2V2EA41-F1
#
_entry.id   AF-A0A2V2EA41-F1
#
_cell.length_a   1.000
_cell.length_b   1.000
_cell.length_c   1.000
_cell.angle_alpha   90.00
_cell.angle_beta   90.00
_cell.angle_gamma   90.00
#
_symmetry.space_group_name_H-M   'P 1'
#
loop_
_entity.id
_entity.type
_entity.pdbx_description
1 polymer ?
#
loop_
_entity_poly.entity_id
_entity_poly.type
_entity_poly.pdbx_seq_one_letter_code
_entity_poly.pdbx_strand_id
1 'polypeptide(L)'
;MRARKKKNTPTRLERHRDYITDKIIPSQKPLFVEIGCGKGRFACGVAAKNDCDFYALEKIEDVAVIAVEKAAERDLKNLKFVLADANDLPLLCDPNTVDVIYLNFSDPWPRSRNAKRRLTHRDFIKSYLKLLKPGGIIKFKTDNKKLFDFSVCELLACGLELFDYTENLHSSGIINEEMTEYEQRFSELGQPIYHVKAKEGKKMILKNATVYNGEFEPVRADVKISGERIDKIAPSIDGDQVVDLTGLTIIPGFVDIHIHGCGGADTGDKTVEALKTMSKTLVKNGVTSFCPTSMTLSHEELLDIFENVNASKKEVDGAYIQGVNMEGPFIAMSKKGAQNGDYVRNPDRKEFYNLYEQSGRVIKIVDIAPECEGADDFIKNVQPYCPVSVAHTAAGYDEACHAFELGCRHVTHLYNAQSGLTHRAPGVVGAVFDKSKELGIRAELICDGFHIHPAALRIAFNAVGEDNSVIVSDSMRAAGSHDGEYDLGGQVVYVNEGKARLADGTIAASTTNIYEEFKNVISYGIPFKQALKSATINPAKAIRVDTETGSVEEGKCADFVVLDNELNIKLVIVKGSVKINNL
;
A
#
# COMPACT_ATOMS: atom_id res chain seq x y z
N MET A 1 33.80 -5.68 -16.28
CA MET A 1 34.67 -6.25 -17.35
C MET A 1 36.11 -5.84 -17.06
N ARG A 2 37.12 -6.72 -17.10
CA ARG A 2 38.53 -6.27 -17.07
C ARG A 2 38.81 -5.54 -18.39
N ALA A 3 38.84 -4.21 -18.37
CA ALA A 3 39.14 -3.42 -19.56
C ALA A 3 40.52 -3.84 -20.09
N ARG A 4 40.58 -4.26 -21.35
CA ARG A 4 41.86 -4.49 -22.02
C ARG A 4 42.46 -3.12 -22.30
N LYS A 5 43.67 -2.86 -21.79
CA LYS A 5 44.41 -1.61 -22.04
C LYS A 5 44.35 -1.27 -23.53
N LYS A 6 43.83 -0.09 -23.86
CA LYS A 6 43.86 0.41 -25.24
C LYS A 6 45.22 1.07 -25.47
N LYS A 7 45.77 0.92 -26.67
CA LYS A 7 47.03 1.60 -27.01
C LYS A 7 46.79 3.11 -27.04
N ASN A 8 47.70 3.87 -26.44
CA ASN A 8 47.77 5.33 -26.49
C ASN A 8 46.53 6.07 -25.94
N THR A 9 45.85 5.51 -24.92
CA THR A 9 44.68 6.14 -24.28
C THR A 9 44.92 7.60 -23.84
N PRO A 10 46.03 7.96 -23.16
CA PRO A 10 46.27 9.35 -22.75
C PRO A 10 46.34 10.31 -23.93
N THR A 11 47.08 9.95 -25.00
CA THR A 11 47.22 10.77 -26.21
C THR A 11 45.88 10.96 -26.95
N ARG A 12 45.02 9.93 -26.93
CA ARG A 12 43.69 9.97 -27.56
C ARG A 12 42.72 10.85 -26.79
N LEU A 13 42.75 10.78 -25.45
CA LEU A 13 41.98 11.68 -24.59
C LEU A 13 42.45 13.14 -24.76
N GLU A 14 43.75 13.37 -24.81
CA GLU A 14 44.32 14.71 -24.98
C GLU A 14 43.88 15.36 -26.30
N ARG A 15 43.79 14.58 -27.39
CA ARG A 15 43.28 15.08 -28.69
C ARG A 15 41.86 15.64 -28.61
N HIS A 16 41.06 15.17 -27.66
CA HIS A 16 39.67 15.55 -27.48
C HIS A 16 39.42 16.18 -26.10
N ARG A 17 40.44 16.87 -25.55
CA ARG A 17 40.38 17.46 -24.20
C ARG A 17 39.19 18.41 -24.03
N ASP A 18 38.73 19.06 -25.10
CA ASP A 18 37.55 19.95 -25.07
C ASP A 18 36.26 19.23 -24.65
N TYR A 19 36.19 17.90 -24.74
CA TYR A 19 35.04 17.10 -24.29
C TYR A 19 35.21 16.59 -22.85
N ILE A 20 36.34 16.84 -22.20
CA ILE A 20 36.69 16.33 -20.88
C ILE A 20 36.73 17.49 -19.88
N THR A 21 36.15 17.30 -18.72
CA THR A 21 36.11 18.31 -17.66
C THR A 21 36.26 17.66 -16.29
N ASP A 22 36.84 18.41 -15.36
CA ASP A 22 37.06 17.95 -13.98
C ASP A 22 35.88 18.34 -13.06
N LYS A 23 34.93 19.14 -13.56
CA LYS A 23 33.71 19.54 -12.85
C LYS A 23 32.49 19.57 -13.75
N ILE A 24 31.33 19.30 -13.16
CA ILE A 24 30.02 19.51 -13.73
C ILE A 24 29.64 20.98 -13.50
N ILE A 25 29.60 21.75 -14.58
CA ILE A 25 29.30 23.18 -14.53
C ILE A 25 27.86 23.36 -15.03
N PRO A 26 26.91 23.72 -14.16
CA PRO A 26 25.53 23.96 -14.55
C PRO A 26 25.41 25.22 -15.42
N SER A 27 24.51 25.18 -16.40
CA SER A 27 24.08 26.36 -17.16
C SER A 27 22.60 26.65 -16.93
N GLN A 28 22.00 27.49 -17.76
CA GLN A 28 20.54 27.72 -17.76
C GLN A 28 19.76 26.57 -18.40
N LYS A 29 20.42 25.63 -19.10
CA LYS A 29 19.78 24.46 -19.70
C LYS A 29 19.56 23.36 -18.66
N PRO A 30 18.59 22.44 -18.90
CA PRO A 30 18.45 21.23 -18.09
C PRO A 30 19.76 20.45 -18.02
N LEU A 31 20.15 20.02 -16.82
CA LEU A 31 21.43 19.32 -16.59
C LEU A 31 21.21 17.82 -16.39
N PHE A 32 21.68 17.01 -17.32
CA PHE A 32 21.58 15.55 -17.26
C PHE A 32 22.92 14.92 -16.93
N VAL A 33 22.91 13.90 -16.07
CA VAL A 33 24.10 13.18 -15.65
C VAL A 33 23.90 11.68 -15.87
N GLU A 34 24.80 11.01 -16.58
CA GLU A 34 24.85 9.55 -16.64
C GLU A 34 26.04 9.03 -15.83
N ILE A 35 25.79 8.08 -14.92
CA ILE A 35 26.83 7.48 -14.10
C ILE A 35 27.17 6.09 -14.63
N GLY A 36 28.39 5.92 -15.12
CA GLY A 36 28.85 4.68 -15.75
C GLY A 36 28.44 4.59 -17.22
N CYS A 37 28.75 5.63 -18.01
CA CYS A 37 28.29 5.74 -19.41
C CYS A 37 28.87 4.69 -20.37
N GLY A 38 29.89 3.94 -19.93
CA GLY A 38 30.55 2.93 -20.76
C GLY A 38 31.08 3.55 -22.05
N LYS A 39 30.75 2.95 -23.20
CA LYS A 39 31.19 3.44 -24.53
C LYS A 39 30.37 4.62 -25.07
N GLY A 40 29.52 5.24 -24.25
CA GLY A 40 28.84 6.50 -24.55
C GLY A 40 27.74 6.45 -25.62
N ARG A 41 27.24 5.27 -26.03
CA ARG A 41 26.14 5.19 -27.00
C ARG A 41 24.89 5.93 -26.50
N PHE A 42 24.53 5.70 -25.25
CA PHE A 42 23.37 6.32 -24.61
C PHE A 42 23.57 7.82 -24.44
N ALA A 43 24.63 8.26 -23.75
CA ALA A 43 24.98 9.67 -23.60
C ALA A 43 24.95 10.44 -24.93
N CYS A 44 25.59 9.91 -25.98
CA CYS A 44 25.59 10.56 -27.30
C CYS A 44 24.19 10.62 -27.93
N GLY A 45 23.36 9.59 -27.76
CA GLY A 45 22.00 9.55 -28.28
C GLY A 45 21.07 10.54 -27.58
N VAL A 46 21.11 10.58 -26.25
CA VAL A 46 20.30 11.52 -25.46
C VAL A 46 20.75 12.96 -25.71
N ALA A 47 22.05 13.25 -25.66
CA ALA A 47 22.57 14.59 -25.90
C ALA A 47 22.24 15.12 -27.32
N ALA A 48 22.21 14.25 -28.33
CA ALA A 48 21.83 14.64 -29.70
C ALA A 48 20.34 14.96 -29.87
N LYS A 49 19.47 14.39 -29.02
CA LYS A 49 18.01 14.51 -29.12
C LYS A 49 17.41 15.57 -28.20
N ASN A 50 18.17 16.08 -27.24
CA ASN A 50 17.67 16.95 -26.18
C ASN A 50 18.48 18.25 -26.10
N ASP A 51 17.79 19.38 -25.97
CA ASP A 51 18.42 20.67 -25.66
C ASP A 51 18.76 20.74 -24.16
N CYS A 52 19.87 20.09 -23.80
CA CYS A 52 20.33 19.93 -22.43
C CYS A 52 21.85 20.02 -22.37
N ASP A 53 22.39 20.27 -21.19
CA ASP A 53 23.79 19.96 -20.89
C ASP A 53 23.87 18.54 -20.34
N PHE A 54 24.71 17.70 -20.95
CA PHE A 54 24.84 16.30 -20.60
C PHE A 54 26.26 16.00 -20.10
N TYR A 55 26.37 15.44 -18.91
CA TYR A 55 27.64 15.01 -18.33
C TYR A 55 27.65 13.50 -18.13
N ALA A 56 28.64 12.83 -18.72
CA ALA A 56 28.80 11.39 -18.66
C ALA A 56 30.01 11.03 -17.78
N LEU A 57 29.77 10.36 -16.66
CA LEU A 57 30.80 9.88 -15.75
C LEU A 57 31.28 8.48 -16.15
N GLU A 58 32.59 8.30 -16.22
CA GLU A 58 33.23 7.00 -16.38
C GLU A 58 34.62 7.01 -15.76
N LYS A 59 34.88 6.07 -14.85
CA LYS A 59 36.17 6.00 -14.14
C LYS A 59 37.24 5.22 -14.88
N ILE A 60 36.86 4.40 -15.87
CA ILE A 60 37.78 3.61 -16.65
C ILE A 60 38.14 4.37 -17.92
N GLU A 61 39.29 5.04 -17.93
CA GLU A 61 39.78 5.85 -19.07
C GLU A 61 39.77 5.09 -20.41
N ASP A 62 40.16 3.81 -20.42
CA ASP A 62 40.16 2.96 -21.62
C ASP A 62 38.76 2.75 -22.23
N VAL A 63 37.72 2.89 -21.42
CA VAL A 63 36.32 2.82 -21.85
C VAL A 63 35.83 4.22 -22.22
N ALA A 64 36.13 5.22 -21.38
CA ALA A 64 35.74 6.61 -21.59
C ALA A 64 36.28 7.19 -22.91
N VAL A 65 37.51 6.86 -23.31
CA VAL A 65 38.10 7.35 -24.57
C VAL A 65 37.25 7.01 -25.80
N ILE A 66 36.57 5.85 -25.79
CA ILE A 66 35.68 5.45 -26.89
C ILE A 66 34.41 6.33 -26.91
N ALA A 67 33.92 6.70 -25.74
CA ALA A 67 32.76 7.58 -25.61
C ALA A 67 33.09 9.02 -26.03
N VAL A 68 34.26 9.52 -25.63
CA VAL A 68 34.77 10.85 -25.98
C VAL A 68 34.96 11.00 -27.49
N GLU A 69 35.63 10.04 -28.14
CA GLU A 69 35.81 10.06 -29.60
C GLU A 69 34.47 10.04 -30.34
N LYS A 70 33.51 9.22 -29.87
CA LYS A 70 32.17 9.14 -30.46
C LYS A 70 31.40 10.45 -30.35
N ALA A 71 31.55 11.19 -29.24
CA ALA A 71 30.94 12.50 -29.07
C ALA A 71 31.60 13.56 -29.98
N ALA A 72 32.93 13.47 -30.14
CA ALA A 72 33.69 14.36 -31.02
C ALA A 72 33.36 14.14 -32.50
N GLU A 73 33.27 12.89 -32.96
CA GLU A 73 32.86 12.53 -34.32
C GLU A 73 31.46 13.04 -34.68
N ARG A 74 30.59 13.19 -33.67
CA ARG A 74 29.21 13.70 -33.82
C ARG A 74 29.06 15.19 -33.49
N ASP A 75 30.17 15.87 -33.19
CA ASP A 75 30.22 17.28 -32.80
C ASP A 75 29.28 17.68 -31.64
N LEU A 76 29.09 16.80 -30.64
CA LEU A 76 28.14 17.02 -29.53
C LEU A 76 28.71 17.94 -28.45
N LYS A 77 28.70 19.26 -28.69
CA LYS A 77 29.29 20.25 -27.75
C LYS A 77 28.60 20.32 -26.38
N ASN A 78 27.34 19.92 -26.32
CA ASN A 78 26.56 19.85 -25.09
C ASN A 78 26.83 18.58 -24.25
N LEU A 79 27.67 17.67 -24.73
CA LEU A 79 28.09 16.48 -24.00
C LEU A 79 29.53 16.62 -23.51
N LYS A 80 29.73 16.52 -22.19
CA LYS A 80 31.04 16.48 -21.54
C LYS A 80 31.24 15.19 -20.75
N PHE A 81 32.50 14.79 -20.57
CA PHE A 81 32.89 13.59 -19.84
C PHE A 81 33.68 13.96 -18.60
N VAL A 82 33.34 13.30 -17.48
CA VAL A 82 34.04 13.44 -16.20
C VAL A 82 34.68 12.12 -15.84
N LEU A 83 36.01 12.09 -15.81
CA LEU A 83 36.80 10.88 -15.59
C LEU A 83 37.01 10.64 -14.09
N ALA A 84 35.95 10.27 -13.38
CA ALA A 84 35.94 10.14 -11.92
C ALA A 84 35.11 8.94 -11.43
N ASP A 85 35.29 8.56 -10.16
CA ASP A 85 34.45 7.55 -9.52
C ASP A 85 33.12 8.19 -9.06
N ALA A 86 32.03 7.42 -9.07
CA ALA A 86 30.72 7.91 -8.65
C ALA A 86 30.69 8.40 -7.19
N ASN A 87 31.62 7.93 -6.35
CA ASN A 87 31.76 8.41 -4.97
C ASN A 87 32.20 9.88 -4.90
N ASP A 88 32.87 10.40 -5.93
CA ASP A 88 33.39 11.76 -5.97
C ASP A 88 32.33 12.77 -6.43
N LEU A 89 31.14 12.31 -6.86
CA LEU A 89 30.09 13.14 -7.45
C LEU A 89 29.72 14.40 -6.61
N PRO A 90 29.61 14.35 -5.26
CA PRO A 90 29.39 15.54 -4.44
C PRO A 90 30.46 16.62 -4.51
N LEU A 91 31.68 16.27 -4.90
CA LEU A 91 32.79 17.21 -5.07
C LEU A 91 32.85 17.80 -6.48
N LEU A 92 32.22 17.12 -7.43
CA LEU A 92 32.27 17.42 -8.86
C LEU A 92 31.10 18.29 -9.31
N CYS A 93 30.01 18.37 -8.54
CA CYS A 93 28.75 19.00 -8.93
C CYS A 93 28.14 19.78 -7.77
N ASP A 94 27.63 20.98 -8.07
CA ASP A 94 26.98 21.82 -7.08
C ASP A 94 25.60 21.26 -6.67
N PRO A 95 25.19 21.38 -5.39
CA PRO A 95 23.89 20.91 -4.92
C PRO A 95 22.71 21.57 -5.65
N ASN A 96 21.59 20.84 -5.79
CA ASN A 96 20.33 21.32 -6.39
C ASN A 96 20.43 21.82 -7.84
N THR A 97 21.32 21.26 -8.64
CA THR A 97 21.55 21.69 -10.04
C THR A 97 21.14 20.66 -11.09
N VAL A 98 21.05 19.38 -10.73
CA VAL A 98 20.84 18.28 -11.68
C VAL A 98 19.34 18.04 -11.91
N ASP A 99 18.94 17.96 -13.17
CA ASP A 99 17.57 17.62 -13.60
C ASP A 99 17.35 16.11 -13.61
N VAL A 100 18.27 15.36 -14.21
CA VAL A 100 18.13 13.92 -14.43
C VAL A 100 19.42 13.18 -14.14
N ILE A 101 19.34 12.14 -13.33
CA ILE A 101 20.44 11.17 -13.13
C ILE A 101 20.05 9.85 -13.79
N TYR A 102 20.88 9.38 -14.73
CA TYR A 102 20.74 8.11 -15.41
C TYR A 102 21.66 7.05 -14.77
N LEU A 103 21.05 5.94 -14.38
CA LEU A 103 21.69 4.75 -13.81
C LEU A 103 21.37 3.54 -14.70
N ASN A 104 21.99 3.48 -15.87
CA ASN A 104 21.68 2.44 -16.86
C ASN A 104 22.65 1.25 -16.71
N PHE A 105 22.13 0.04 -16.55
CA PHE A 105 22.87 -1.23 -16.59
C PHE A 105 24.11 -1.24 -15.67
N SER A 106 23.96 -0.67 -14.48
CA SER A 106 25.00 -0.62 -13.44
C SER A 106 25.44 -2.03 -13.03
N ASP A 107 26.69 -2.20 -12.60
CA ASP A 107 27.19 -3.50 -12.12
C ASP A 107 26.33 -3.99 -10.92
N PRO A 108 25.73 -5.19 -11.02
CA PRO A 108 24.80 -5.68 -10.00
C PRO A 108 25.48 -6.10 -8.70
N TRP A 109 26.81 -6.30 -8.68
CA TRP A 109 27.55 -6.80 -7.52
C TRP A 109 26.81 -7.96 -6.80
N PRO A 110 26.83 -9.18 -7.37
CA PRO A 110 25.88 -10.24 -7.01
C PRO A 110 26.00 -10.75 -5.57
N ARG A 111 27.16 -10.54 -4.93
CA ARG A 111 27.39 -10.94 -3.53
C ARG A 111 26.84 -9.87 -2.59
N SER A 112 25.97 -10.24 -1.66
CA SER A 112 25.34 -9.35 -0.66
C SER A 112 26.35 -8.47 0.09
N ARG A 113 27.51 -9.02 0.48
CA ARG A 113 28.60 -8.28 1.13
C ARG A 113 29.13 -7.07 0.34
N ASN A 114 28.84 -7.00 -0.96
CA ASN A 114 29.23 -5.91 -1.86
C ASN A 114 28.07 -4.96 -2.17
N ALA A 115 26.91 -5.06 -1.51
CA ALA A 115 25.73 -4.24 -1.81
C ALA A 115 26.02 -2.73 -1.79
N LYS A 116 26.89 -2.26 -0.89
CA LYS A 116 27.34 -0.86 -0.82
C LYS A 116 28.02 -0.32 -2.10
N ARG A 117 28.44 -1.21 -3.01
CA ARG A 117 29.06 -0.84 -4.29
C ARG A 117 28.05 -0.66 -5.43
N ARG A 118 26.78 -1.03 -5.22
CA ARG A 118 25.72 -0.83 -6.21
C ARG A 118 25.37 0.65 -6.26
N LEU A 119 25.28 1.21 -7.45
CA LEU A 119 24.96 2.65 -7.62
C LEU A 119 23.56 3.04 -7.12
N THR A 120 22.71 2.06 -6.84
CA THR A 120 21.36 2.23 -6.26
C THR A 120 21.31 1.92 -4.75
N HIS A 121 22.44 1.72 -4.09
CA HIS A 121 22.49 1.63 -2.62
C HIS A 121 22.15 3.01 -2.01
N ARG A 122 21.48 3.03 -0.85
CA ARG A 122 21.05 4.25 -0.13
C ARG A 122 22.13 5.33 0.03
N ASP A 123 23.39 4.94 0.18
CA ASP A 123 24.50 5.89 0.33
C ASP A 123 24.67 6.74 -0.93
N PHE A 124 24.56 6.12 -2.10
CA PHE A 124 24.58 6.82 -3.38
C PHE A 124 23.29 7.60 -3.61
N ILE A 125 22.12 7.03 -3.31
CA ILE A 125 20.84 7.73 -3.46
C ILE A 125 20.80 9.02 -2.63
N LYS A 126 21.26 8.97 -1.37
CA LYS A 126 21.41 10.16 -0.52
C LYS A 126 22.37 11.19 -1.09
N SER A 127 23.39 10.75 -1.83
CA SER A 127 24.29 11.65 -2.56
C SER A 127 23.56 12.30 -3.74
N TYR A 128 22.83 11.52 -4.54
CA TYR A 128 22.07 12.01 -5.70
C TYR A 128 21.00 13.03 -5.31
N LEU A 129 20.28 12.78 -4.21
CA LEU A 129 19.26 13.70 -3.70
C LEU A 129 19.80 15.09 -3.32
N LYS A 130 21.10 15.20 -2.97
CA LYS A 130 21.73 16.52 -2.72
C LYS A 130 21.98 17.29 -4.00
N LEU A 131 22.16 16.59 -5.12
CA LEU A 131 22.52 17.18 -6.41
C LEU A 131 21.28 17.50 -7.24
N LEU A 132 20.23 16.69 -7.12
CA LEU A 132 18.97 16.91 -7.83
C LEU A 132 18.32 18.20 -7.39
N LYS A 133 17.86 19.01 -8.35
CA LYS A 133 17.00 20.14 -8.07
C LYS A 133 15.61 19.65 -7.59
N PRO A 134 14.77 20.53 -6.98
CA PRO A 134 13.39 20.19 -6.69
C PRO A 134 12.65 19.65 -7.93
N GLY A 135 12.09 18.44 -7.82
CA GLY A 135 11.43 17.75 -8.94
C GLY A 135 12.39 17.01 -9.89
N GLY A 136 13.70 17.04 -9.65
CA GLY A 136 14.69 16.25 -10.39
C GLY A 136 14.48 14.75 -10.21
N ILE A 137 14.91 13.98 -11.20
CA ILE A 137 14.52 12.56 -11.35
C ILE A 137 15.74 11.64 -11.49
N ILE A 138 15.66 10.47 -10.87
CA ILE A 138 16.56 9.34 -11.10
C ILE A 138 15.88 8.38 -12.06
N LYS A 139 16.55 7.99 -13.13
CA LYS A 139 16.10 6.99 -14.09
C LYS A 139 17.00 5.76 -13.98
N PHE A 140 16.43 4.62 -13.65
CA PHE A 140 17.15 3.36 -13.51
C PHE A 140 16.65 2.32 -14.51
N LYS A 141 17.60 1.60 -15.12
CA LYS A 141 17.33 0.48 -16.03
C LYS A 141 18.30 -0.66 -15.80
N THR A 142 17.82 -1.89 -15.86
CA THR A 142 18.68 -3.08 -15.78
C THR A 142 18.03 -4.29 -16.45
N ASP A 143 18.84 -5.26 -16.87
CA ASP A 143 18.44 -6.62 -17.24
C ASP A 143 18.36 -7.58 -16.02
N ASN A 144 18.74 -7.11 -14.83
CA ASN A 144 18.90 -7.94 -13.64
C ASN A 144 17.78 -7.74 -12.61
N LYS A 145 16.84 -8.70 -12.51
CA LYS A 145 15.72 -8.66 -11.56
C LYS A 145 16.16 -8.43 -10.11
N LYS A 146 17.23 -9.11 -9.65
CA LYS A 146 17.71 -8.99 -8.27
C LYS A 146 18.25 -7.60 -7.96
N LEU A 147 18.91 -6.97 -8.92
CA LEU A 147 19.34 -5.58 -8.78
C LEU A 147 18.14 -4.64 -8.81
N PHE A 148 17.15 -4.91 -9.66
CA PHE A 148 15.93 -4.11 -9.76
C PHE A 148 15.14 -4.10 -8.46
N ASP A 149 14.82 -5.27 -7.90
CA ASP A 149 14.07 -5.39 -6.65
C ASP A 149 14.82 -4.70 -5.49
N PHE A 150 16.13 -4.91 -5.42
CA PHE A 150 16.98 -4.21 -4.47
C PHE A 150 16.90 -2.68 -4.63
N SER A 151 16.94 -2.18 -5.87
CA SER A 151 16.94 -0.75 -6.16
C SER A 151 15.61 -0.09 -5.82
N VAL A 152 14.49 -0.76 -6.11
CA VAL A 152 13.14 -0.32 -5.73
C VAL A 152 13.03 -0.18 -4.21
N CYS A 153 13.50 -1.18 -3.46
CA CYS A 153 13.50 -1.11 -2.00
C CYS A 153 14.35 0.06 -1.48
N GLU A 154 15.56 0.28 -2.01
CA GLU A 154 16.43 1.36 -1.55
C GLU A 154 15.89 2.75 -1.93
N LEU A 155 15.29 2.92 -3.11
CA LEU A 155 14.66 4.18 -3.53
C LEU A 155 13.50 4.55 -2.61
N LEU A 156 12.61 3.59 -2.33
CA LEU A 156 11.48 3.79 -1.39
C LEU A 156 11.98 4.05 0.04
N ALA A 157 13.00 3.32 0.50
CA ALA A 157 13.61 3.52 1.81
C ALA A 157 14.30 4.89 1.95
N CYS A 158 14.68 5.51 0.83
CA CYS A 158 15.21 6.87 0.79
C CYS A 158 14.12 7.95 0.60
N GLY A 159 12.84 7.60 0.65
CA GLY A 159 11.73 8.55 0.54
C GLY A 159 11.47 9.07 -0.87
N LEU A 160 11.94 8.37 -1.91
CA LEU A 160 11.60 8.70 -3.28
C LEU A 160 10.23 8.13 -3.67
N GLU A 161 9.48 8.91 -4.43
CA GLU A 161 8.26 8.49 -5.12
C GLU A 161 8.66 7.81 -6.43
N LEU A 162 8.17 6.59 -6.66
CA LEU A 162 8.39 5.84 -7.90
C LEU A 162 7.27 6.10 -8.89
N PHE A 163 7.62 6.27 -10.16
CA PHE A 163 6.67 6.41 -11.26
C PHE A 163 7.28 5.81 -12.53
N ASP A 164 6.44 5.53 -13.53
CA ASP A 164 6.89 4.95 -14.81
C ASP A 164 7.70 3.65 -14.60
N TYR A 165 7.16 2.76 -13.74
CA TYR A 165 7.78 1.52 -13.27
C TYR A 165 7.26 0.31 -14.06
N THR A 166 8.16 -0.55 -14.53
CA THR A 166 7.79 -1.78 -15.23
C THR A 166 8.85 -2.87 -15.09
N GLU A 167 8.40 -4.12 -15.07
CA GLU A 167 9.27 -5.30 -15.14
C GLU A 167 9.63 -5.70 -16.57
N ASN A 168 9.01 -5.09 -17.58
CA ASN A 168 9.35 -5.29 -18.98
C ASN A 168 9.06 -4.03 -19.80
N LEU A 169 10.10 -3.21 -19.99
CA LEU A 169 10.04 -1.92 -20.68
C LEU A 169 9.45 -2.04 -22.09
N HIS A 170 9.93 -3.01 -22.87
CA HIS A 170 9.53 -3.16 -24.27
C HIS A 170 8.10 -3.70 -24.45
N SER A 171 7.48 -4.22 -23.40
CA SER A 171 6.08 -4.68 -23.39
C SER A 171 5.13 -3.74 -22.63
N SER A 172 5.64 -2.62 -22.10
CA SER A 172 4.87 -1.75 -21.19
C SER A 172 4.16 -0.56 -21.84
N GLY A 173 4.45 -0.27 -23.11
CA GLY A 173 3.99 0.97 -23.77
C GLY A 173 4.70 2.25 -23.33
N ILE A 174 5.63 2.16 -22.36
CA ILE A 174 6.43 3.30 -21.90
C ILE A 174 7.38 3.77 -23.01
N ILE A 175 7.38 5.08 -23.27
CA ILE A 175 8.24 5.69 -24.28
C ILE A 175 9.69 5.64 -23.82
N ASN A 176 10.51 4.96 -24.61
CA ASN A 176 11.93 4.78 -24.35
C ASN A 176 12.77 5.83 -25.10
N GLU A 177 13.47 6.71 -24.37
CA GLU A 177 14.24 7.83 -24.94
C GLU A 177 15.39 7.36 -25.85
N GLU A 178 16.21 6.44 -25.35
CA GLU A 178 17.38 5.88 -26.03
C GLU A 178 17.72 4.52 -25.42
N MET A 179 18.15 3.57 -26.26
CA MET A 179 18.61 2.26 -25.81
C MET A 179 20.12 2.25 -25.60
N THR A 180 20.57 1.61 -24.53
CA THR A 180 22.00 1.31 -24.37
C THR A 180 22.43 0.14 -25.26
N GLU A 181 23.75 -0.06 -25.42
CA GLU A 181 24.28 -1.28 -26.09
C GLU A 181 23.84 -2.56 -25.37
N TYR A 182 23.71 -2.52 -24.04
CA TYR A 182 23.24 -3.65 -23.25
C TYR A 182 21.74 -3.88 -23.45
N GLU A 183 20.95 -2.81 -23.42
CA GLU A 183 19.51 -2.88 -23.62
C GLU A 183 19.19 -3.55 -24.96
N GLN A 184 19.81 -3.07 -26.05
CA GLN A 184 19.63 -3.67 -27.37
C GLN A 184 20.01 -5.15 -27.40
N ARG A 185 21.18 -5.49 -26.83
CA ARG A 185 21.65 -6.87 -26.81
C ARG A 185 20.71 -7.80 -26.03
N PHE A 186 20.23 -7.37 -24.86
CA PHE A 186 19.39 -8.20 -24.02
C PHE A 186 17.96 -8.29 -24.55
N SER A 187 17.42 -7.20 -25.13
CA SER A 187 16.11 -7.24 -25.79
C SER A 187 16.11 -8.16 -27.01
N GLU A 188 17.19 -8.18 -27.81
CA GLU A 188 17.35 -9.12 -28.94
C GLU A 188 17.39 -10.59 -28.50
N LEU A 189 17.81 -10.85 -27.25
CA LEU A 189 17.78 -12.18 -26.63
C LEU A 189 16.43 -12.51 -25.95
N GLY A 190 15.43 -11.65 -26.09
CA GLY A 190 14.11 -11.79 -25.46
C GLY A 190 14.13 -11.61 -23.94
N GLN A 191 15.19 -11.03 -23.36
CA GLN A 191 15.27 -10.78 -21.94
C GLN A 191 14.51 -9.50 -21.57
N PRO A 192 13.72 -9.50 -20.48
CA PRO A 192 13.00 -8.32 -20.03
C PRO A 192 13.98 -7.25 -19.52
N ILE A 193 13.64 -5.99 -19.81
CA ILE A 193 14.35 -4.83 -19.28
C ILE A 193 13.49 -4.19 -18.20
N TYR A 194 14.02 -4.13 -16.99
CA TYR A 194 13.37 -3.53 -15.84
C TYR A 194 13.64 -2.03 -15.84
N HIS A 195 12.62 -1.21 -15.59
CA HIS A 195 12.70 0.24 -15.61
C HIS A 195 11.94 0.88 -14.45
N VAL A 196 12.52 1.94 -13.88
CA VAL A 196 11.84 2.80 -12.90
C VAL A 196 12.36 4.24 -13.00
N LYS A 197 11.44 5.20 -12.84
CA LYS A 197 11.78 6.59 -12.54
C LYS A 197 11.45 6.88 -11.09
N ALA A 198 12.26 7.71 -10.45
CA ALA A 198 12.09 8.10 -9.06
C ALA A 198 12.38 9.58 -8.89
N LYS A 199 11.64 10.27 -8.01
CA LYS A 199 11.86 11.68 -7.66
C LYS A 199 11.74 11.86 -6.16
N GLU A 200 12.25 12.97 -5.62
CA GLU A 200 12.02 13.28 -4.21
C GLU A 200 10.51 13.39 -3.94
N GLY A 201 10.01 12.66 -2.94
CA GLY A 201 8.61 12.70 -2.55
C GLY A 201 8.23 14.06 -1.98
N LYS A 202 6.94 14.43 -2.08
CA LYS A 202 6.42 15.65 -1.43
C LYS A 202 6.74 15.60 0.06
N LYS A 203 7.24 16.71 0.62
CA LYS A 203 7.54 16.85 2.05
C LYS A 203 6.46 17.71 2.69
N MET A 204 5.88 17.27 3.79
CA MET A 204 4.89 18.06 4.52
C MET A 204 5.20 17.98 6.02
N ILE A 205 5.05 19.07 6.73
CA ILE A 205 5.19 19.10 8.19
C ILE A 205 3.86 19.52 8.77
N LEU A 206 3.25 18.64 9.55
CA LEU A 206 2.07 18.91 10.36
C LEU A 206 2.55 19.42 11.72
N LYS A 207 2.26 20.67 12.06
CA LYS A 207 2.77 21.31 13.28
C LYS A 207 1.71 21.52 14.35
N ASN A 208 2.15 21.62 15.60
CA ASN A 208 1.31 22.05 16.73
C ASN A 208 0.05 21.19 16.96
N ALA A 209 0.09 19.91 16.59
CA ALA A 209 -1.00 18.98 16.83
C ALA A 209 -0.85 18.24 18.16
N THR A 210 -1.96 17.72 18.67
CA THR A 210 -1.95 16.58 19.59
C THR A 210 -1.95 15.32 18.76
N VAL A 211 -0.96 14.46 18.90
CA VAL A 211 -0.79 13.24 18.08
C VAL A 211 -1.05 12.03 18.96
N TYR A 212 -1.94 11.13 18.53
CA TYR A 212 -2.01 9.78 19.11
C TYR A 212 -0.88 8.94 18.53
N ASN A 213 0.18 8.73 19.33
CA ASN A 213 1.41 8.05 18.89
C ASN A 213 1.23 6.53 18.70
N GLY A 214 2.32 5.79 18.45
CA GLY A 214 2.31 4.33 18.31
C GLY A 214 1.71 3.55 19.48
N GLU A 215 1.73 4.12 20.69
CA GLU A 215 1.12 3.55 21.89
C GLU A 215 -0.33 4.02 22.12
N PHE A 216 -0.88 4.77 21.17
CA PHE A 216 -2.20 5.39 21.22
C PHE A 216 -2.38 6.33 22.41
N GLU A 217 -1.30 7.03 22.78
CA GLU A 217 -1.32 8.07 23.81
C GLU A 217 -1.22 9.46 23.15
N PRO A 218 -1.96 10.46 23.65
CA PRO A 218 -1.91 11.82 23.14
C PRO A 218 -0.59 12.50 23.54
N VAL A 219 0.19 12.94 22.57
CA VAL A 219 1.44 13.70 22.78
C VAL A 219 1.45 14.97 21.94
N ARG A 220 2.11 16.03 22.43
CA ARG A 220 2.35 17.23 21.62
C ARG A 220 3.57 17.00 20.74
N ALA A 221 3.38 16.99 19.43
CA ALA A 221 4.45 16.73 18.47
C ALA A 221 4.13 17.33 17.09
N ASP A 222 5.19 17.60 16.34
CA ASP A 222 5.17 17.82 14.91
C ASP A 222 5.39 16.48 14.18
N VAL A 223 4.74 16.32 13.03
CA VAL A 223 4.87 15.13 12.17
C VAL A 223 5.40 15.56 10.81
N LYS A 224 6.57 15.04 10.43
CA LYS A 224 7.12 15.22 9.08
C LYS A 224 6.78 14.01 8.22
N ILE A 225 6.25 14.29 7.05
CA ILE A 225 5.90 13.36 5.99
C ILE A 225 6.91 13.54 4.86
N SER A 226 7.41 12.44 4.31
CA SER A 226 8.23 12.43 3.09
C SER A 226 7.70 11.37 2.13
N GLY A 227 7.21 11.80 0.96
CA GLY A 227 6.52 10.90 0.03
C GLY A 227 5.28 10.30 0.67
N GLU A 228 5.20 8.97 0.69
CA GLU A 228 4.06 8.25 1.28
C GLU A 228 4.19 7.93 2.77
N ARG A 229 5.33 8.27 3.40
CA ARG A 229 5.70 7.76 4.74
C ARG A 229 5.85 8.85 5.78
N ILE A 230 5.67 8.45 7.04
CA ILE A 230 6.00 9.23 8.23
C ILE A 230 7.52 9.21 8.36
N ASP A 231 8.18 10.34 8.09
CA ASP A 231 9.63 10.48 8.15
C ASP A 231 10.12 10.69 9.58
N LYS A 232 9.44 11.56 10.33
CA LYS A 232 9.85 11.93 11.68
C LYS A 232 8.70 12.41 12.53
N ILE A 233 8.70 12.06 13.81
CA ILE A 233 7.80 12.60 14.84
C ILE A 233 8.68 13.20 15.95
N ALA A 234 8.55 14.50 16.22
CA ALA A 234 9.36 15.17 17.23
C ALA A 234 8.64 16.37 17.85
N PRO A 235 9.04 16.85 19.03
CA PRO A 235 8.40 18.01 19.66
C PRO A 235 8.42 19.30 18.83
N SER A 236 9.40 19.44 17.93
CA SER A 236 9.52 20.56 17.01
C SER A 236 10.32 20.14 15.78
N ILE A 237 9.86 20.48 14.58
CA ILE A 237 10.54 20.19 13.31
C ILE A 237 10.61 21.46 12.44
N ASP A 238 11.79 21.83 11.95
CA ASP A 238 11.93 22.98 11.04
C ASP A 238 11.73 22.58 9.56
N GLY A 239 11.16 23.49 8.76
CA GLY A 239 11.01 23.35 7.31
C GLY A 239 9.95 24.28 6.71
N ASP A 240 9.89 24.30 5.38
CA ASP A 240 9.15 25.33 4.62
C ASP A 240 7.72 24.92 4.19
N GLN A 241 7.37 23.62 4.25
CA GLN A 241 6.03 23.11 3.89
C GLN A 241 5.23 22.75 5.13
N VAL A 242 4.76 23.78 5.84
CA VAL A 242 4.09 23.64 7.14
C VAL A 242 2.58 23.73 6.99
N VAL A 243 1.87 22.81 7.64
CA VAL A 243 0.43 22.89 7.94
C VAL A 243 0.30 23.06 9.45
N ASP A 244 -0.19 24.21 9.90
CA ASP A 244 -0.43 24.46 11.32
C ASP A 244 -1.74 23.80 11.75
N LEU A 245 -1.65 22.88 12.71
CA LEU A 245 -2.77 22.12 13.28
C LEU A 245 -2.98 22.48 14.75
N THR A 246 -2.66 23.72 15.13
CA THR A 246 -2.91 24.24 16.48
C THR A 246 -4.35 23.97 16.92
N GLY A 247 -4.50 23.32 18.07
CA GLY A 247 -5.82 22.97 18.63
C GLY A 247 -6.48 21.73 18.01
N LEU A 248 -5.82 21.05 17.06
CA LEU A 248 -6.33 19.86 16.40
C LEU A 248 -5.59 18.59 16.85
N THR A 249 -6.23 17.45 16.61
CA THR A 249 -5.72 16.13 16.98
C THR A 249 -5.46 15.28 15.74
N ILE A 250 -4.26 14.70 15.62
CA ILE A 250 -3.92 13.67 14.62
C ILE A 250 -4.16 12.29 15.22
N ILE A 251 -4.96 11.48 14.55
CA ILE A 251 -5.12 10.04 14.78
C ILE A 251 -4.71 9.24 13.53
N PRO A 252 -4.42 7.94 13.65
CA PRO A 252 -4.21 7.10 12.48
C PRO A 252 -5.46 7.07 11.59
N GLY A 253 -5.26 6.92 10.29
CA GLY A 253 -6.32 6.64 9.32
C GLY A 253 -7.13 5.39 9.68
N PHE A 254 -8.46 5.44 9.49
CA PHE A 254 -9.31 4.27 9.75
C PHE A 254 -9.09 3.17 8.70
N VAL A 255 -9.20 1.92 9.15
CA VAL A 255 -9.02 0.71 8.33
C VAL A 255 -10.29 -0.12 8.35
N ASP A 256 -10.97 -0.21 7.22
CA ASP A 256 -12.22 -0.98 7.09
C ASP A 256 -11.98 -2.32 6.38
N ILE A 257 -11.92 -3.42 7.13
CA ILE A 257 -11.59 -4.74 6.56
C ILE A 257 -12.82 -5.53 6.11
N HIS A 258 -14.03 -5.02 6.35
CA HIS A 258 -15.26 -5.71 5.99
C HIS A 258 -16.30 -4.68 5.54
N ILE A 259 -16.39 -4.52 4.22
CA ILE A 259 -17.30 -3.61 3.52
C ILE A 259 -17.64 -4.15 2.12
N HIS A 260 -18.92 -4.29 1.83
CA HIS A 260 -19.42 -4.71 0.52
C HIS A 260 -19.52 -3.55 -0.46
N GLY A 261 -20.06 -2.42 -0.01
CA GLY A 261 -20.38 -1.27 -0.86
C GLY A 261 -20.57 0.04 -0.08
N CYS A 262 -20.52 1.16 -0.80
CA CYS A 262 -20.94 2.47 -0.30
C CYS A 262 -21.10 3.47 -1.47
N GLY A 263 -21.83 4.56 -1.25
CA GLY A 263 -21.98 5.63 -2.23
C GLY A 263 -22.64 5.19 -3.53
N GLY A 264 -23.53 4.19 -3.47
CA GLY A 264 -24.23 3.61 -4.63
C GLY A 264 -23.44 2.53 -5.38
N ALA A 265 -22.18 2.26 -5.02
CA ALA A 265 -21.33 1.25 -5.63
C ALA A 265 -21.13 0.03 -4.73
N ASP A 266 -20.88 -1.12 -5.34
CA ASP A 266 -20.66 -2.39 -4.66
C ASP A 266 -19.44 -3.15 -5.24
N THR A 267 -18.78 -3.93 -4.40
CA THR A 267 -17.69 -4.83 -4.81
C THR A 267 -18.15 -5.83 -5.88
N GLY A 268 -19.40 -6.30 -5.77
CA GLY A 268 -20.04 -7.21 -6.73
C GLY A 268 -20.32 -6.59 -8.10
N ASP A 269 -20.19 -5.28 -8.28
CA ASP A 269 -20.38 -4.62 -9.58
C ASP A 269 -19.21 -4.93 -10.55
N LYS A 270 -18.08 -5.46 -10.06
CA LYS A 270 -16.93 -5.95 -10.86
C LYS A 270 -16.33 -4.91 -11.82
N THR A 271 -16.34 -3.63 -11.43
CA THR A 271 -15.73 -2.53 -12.23
C THR A 271 -14.73 -1.70 -11.44
N VAL A 272 -13.81 -1.06 -12.15
CA VAL A 272 -12.85 -0.11 -11.56
C VAL A 272 -13.57 1.14 -11.06
N GLU A 273 -14.63 1.56 -11.75
CA GLU A 273 -15.47 2.71 -11.42
C GLU A 273 -16.20 2.54 -10.09
N ALA A 274 -16.72 1.35 -9.81
CA ALA A 274 -17.34 1.03 -8.53
C ALA A 274 -16.33 1.17 -7.38
N LEU A 275 -15.13 0.59 -7.52
CA LEU A 275 -14.07 0.68 -6.52
C LEU A 275 -13.52 2.11 -6.36
N LYS A 276 -13.43 2.90 -7.44
CA LYS A 276 -13.11 4.33 -7.40
C LYS A 276 -14.18 5.12 -6.62
N THR A 277 -15.46 4.77 -6.79
CA THR A 277 -16.57 5.40 -6.08
C THR A 277 -16.53 5.08 -4.59
N MET A 278 -16.32 3.80 -4.24
CA MET A 278 -16.14 3.39 -2.85
C MET A 278 -14.95 4.10 -2.20
N SER A 279 -13.78 4.07 -2.85
CA SER A 279 -12.56 4.73 -2.37
C SER A 279 -12.75 6.22 -2.08
N LYS A 280 -13.42 6.96 -2.98
CA LYS A 280 -13.71 8.39 -2.81
C LYS A 280 -14.78 8.67 -1.75
N THR A 281 -15.69 7.74 -1.52
CA THR A 281 -16.74 7.88 -0.50
C THR A 281 -16.16 7.63 0.89
N LEU A 282 -15.38 6.55 1.04
CA LEU A 282 -14.73 6.15 2.28
C LEU A 282 -13.79 7.23 2.85
N VAL A 283 -12.97 7.84 1.99
CA VAL A 283 -11.99 8.85 2.44
C VAL A 283 -12.63 10.11 3.04
N LYS A 284 -13.87 10.43 2.66
CA LYS A 284 -14.63 11.55 3.26
C LYS A 284 -14.95 11.30 4.73
N ASN A 285 -15.00 10.03 5.14
CA ASN A 285 -15.27 9.58 6.51
C ASN A 285 -13.99 9.11 7.21
N GLY A 286 -12.81 9.57 6.77
CA GLY A 286 -11.54 9.27 7.45
C GLY A 286 -10.99 7.86 7.25
N VAL A 287 -11.66 7.02 6.45
CA VAL A 287 -11.13 5.71 6.07
C VAL A 287 -10.01 5.92 5.05
N THR A 288 -8.80 5.47 5.38
CA THR A 288 -7.62 5.62 4.52
C THR A 288 -7.30 4.33 3.78
N SER A 289 -7.69 3.18 4.32
CA SER A 289 -7.52 1.90 3.64
C SER A 289 -8.67 0.94 3.92
N PHE A 290 -8.95 0.04 2.98
CA PHE A 290 -10.07 -0.89 3.10
C PHE A 290 -9.87 -2.21 2.35
N CYS A 291 -10.71 -3.19 2.66
CA CYS A 291 -10.85 -4.45 1.93
C CYS A 291 -12.27 -4.54 1.32
N PRO A 292 -12.43 -4.35 -0.01
CA PRO A 292 -13.66 -4.76 -0.70
C PRO A 292 -14.01 -6.20 -0.35
N THR A 293 -15.28 -6.44 -0.01
CA THR A 293 -15.75 -7.71 0.53
C THR A 293 -16.70 -8.40 -0.44
N SER A 294 -16.45 -9.68 -0.72
CA SER A 294 -17.34 -10.49 -1.56
C SER A 294 -18.61 -10.90 -0.83
N MET A 295 -19.57 -11.42 -1.59
CA MET A 295 -20.68 -12.22 -1.07
C MET A 295 -20.44 -13.69 -1.44
N THR A 296 -21.28 -14.59 -0.92
CA THR A 296 -21.34 -16.00 -1.34
C THR A 296 -21.82 -16.10 -2.79
N LEU A 297 -20.89 -16.39 -3.71
CA LEU A 297 -21.10 -16.42 -5.16
C LEU A 297 -20.43 -17.66 -5.82
N SER A 298 -20.61 -17.82 -7.13
CA SER A 298 -19.92 -18.85 -7.90
C SER A 298 -18.39 -18.63 -7.89
N HIS A 299 -17.64 -19.68 -8.19
CA HIS A 299 -16.18 -19.61 -8.29
C HIS A 299 -15.73 -18.55 -9.30
N GLU A 300 -16.34 -18.56 -10.48
CA GLU A 300 -16.03 -17.65 -11.58
C GLU A 300 -16.31 -16.19 -11.19
N GLU A 301 -17.44 -15.93 -10.53
CA GLU A 301 -17.77 -14.59 -10.08
C GLU A 301 -16.83 -14.05 -9.01
N LEU A 302 -16.42 -14.90 -8.07
CA LEU A 302 -15.41 -14.52 -7.07
C LEU A 302 -14.08 -14.20 -7.74
N LEU A 303 -13.67 -15.00 -8.73
CA LEU A 303 -12.43 -14.76 -9.47
C LEU A 303 -12.48 -13.40 -10.20
N ASP A 304 -13.57 -13.11 -10.92
CA ASP A 304 -13.78 -11.84 -11.63
C ASP A 304 -13.69 -10.64 -10.66
N ILE A 305 -14.34 -10.75 -9.48
CA ILE A 305 -14.29 -9.71 -8.45
C ILE A 305 -12.84 -9.50 -7.99
N PHE A 306 -12.12 -10.58 -7.67
CA PHE A 306 -10.79 -10.49 -7.08
C PHE A 306 -9.76 -9.98 -8.09
N GLU A 307 -9.85 -10.38 -9.35
CA GLU A 307 -9.03 -9.84 -10.44
C GLU A 307 -9.30 -8.33 -10.65
N ASN A 308 -10.56 -7.92 -10.67
CA ASN A 308 -10.93 -6.49 -10.77
C ASN A 308 -10.39 -5.69 -9.57
N VAL A 309 -10.50 -6.22 -8.35
CA VAL A 309 -9.96 -5.57 -7.15
C VAL A 309 -8.44 -5.41 -7.25
N ASN A 310 -7.73 -6.47 -7.67
CA ASN A 310 -6.27 -6.42 -7.82
C ASN A 310 -5.83 -5.41 -8.89
N ALA A 311 -6.52 -5.38 -10.04
CA ALA A 311 -6.27 -4.42 -11.11
C ALA A 311 -6.52 -2.97 -10.66
N SER A 312 -7.55 -2.76 -9.83
CA SER A 312 -7.98 -1.43 -9.38
C SER A 312 -7.11 -0.80 -8.29
N LYS A 313 -6.19 -1.55 -7.66
CA LYS A 313 -5.37 -1.04 -6.53
C LYS A 313 -4.58 0.24 -6.86
N LYS A 314 -4.16 0.40 -8.12
CA LYS A 314 -3.40 1.58 -8.58
C LYS A 314 -4.28 2.69 -9.15
N GLU A 315 -5.55 2.41 -9.33
CA GLU A 315 -6.51 3.27 -10.02
C GLU A 315 -7.34 4.11 -9.02
N VAL A 316 -7.47 3.65 -7.78
CA VAL A 316 -8.18 4.36 -6.72
C VAL A 316 -7.40 5.59 -6.23
N ASP A 317 -8.12 6.67 -5.93
CA ASP A 317 -7.54 7.98 -5.59
C ASP A 317 -8.05 8.55 -4.23
N GLY A 318 -8.83 7.78 -3.47
CA GLY A 318 -9.24 8.08 -2.10
C GLY A 318 -8.58 7.12 -1.11
N ALA A 319 -9.40 6.36 -0.37
CA ALA A 319 -8.93 5.24 0.43
C ALA A 319 -8.28 4.18 -0.47
N TYR A 320 -7.15 3.61 -0.09
CA TYR A 320 -6.49 2.58 -0.89
C TYR A 320 -6.92 1.17 -0.51
N ILE A 321 -6.85 0.25 -1.47
CA ILE A 321 -7.25 -1.14 -1.28
C ILE A 321 -6.07 -1.93 -0.69
N GLN A 322 -6.27 -2.56 0.48
CA GLN A 322 -5.29 -3.47 1.08
C GLN A 322 -5.29 -4.83 0.38
N GLY A 323 -6.49 -5.31 0.09
CA GLY A 323 -6.78 -6.55 -0.63
C GLY A 323 -8.26 -6.87 -0.49
N VAL A 324 -8.64 -8.15 -0.47
CA VAL A 324 -10.04 -8.58 -0.41
C VAL A 324 -10.35 -9.30 0.90
N ASN A 325 -11.54 -9.04 1.44
CA ASN A 325 -12.18 -9.93 2.41
C ASN A 325 -13.09 -10.90 1.65
N MET A 326 -12.79 -12.19 1.75
CA MET A 326 -13.56 -13.25 1.13
C MET A 326 -14.63 -13.75 2.13
N GLU A 327 -15.74 -13.01 2.23
CA GLU A 327 -16.91 -13.44 2.99
C GLU A 327 -17.74 -14.41 2.14
N GLY A 328 -17.86 -15.65 2.62
CA GLY A 328 -18.37 -16.77 1.81
C GLY A 328 -17.33 -17.29 0.81
N PRO A 329 -17.60 -18.45 0.19
CA PRO A 329 -18.84 -19.23 0.20
C PRO A 329 -18.82 -20.37 1.22
N PHE A 330 -17.76 -20.47 2.05
CA PHE A 330 -17.46 -21.60 2.93
C PHE A 330 -18.20 -21.57 4.28
N ILE A 331 -19.48 -21.21 4.24
CA ILE A 331 -20.31 -20.91 5.41
C ILE A 331 -21.36 -21.99 5.68
N ALA A 332 -22.01 -21.94 6.84
CA ALA A 332 -23.10 -22.85 7.16
C ALA A 332 -24.43 -22.36 6.55
N MET A 333 -25.09 -23.21 5.79
CA MET A 333 -26.39 -22.90 5.17
C MET A 333 -27.45 -22.48 6.20
N SER A 334 -27.42 -23.07 7.40
CA SER A 334 -28.32 -22.73 8.52
C SER A 334 -28.12 -21.33 9.08
N LYS A 335 -27.00 -20.67 8.73
CA LYS A 335 -26.59 -19.35 9.18
C LYS A 335 -26.23 -18.43 8.02
N LYS A 336 -26.74 -18.72 6.82
CA LYS A 336 -26.46 -17.91 5.63
C LYS A 336 -26.82 -16.42 5.78
N GLY A 337 -27.85 -16.07 6.55
CA GLY A 337 -28.33 -14.68 6.62
C GLY A 337 -28.65 -14.13 5.22
N ALA A 338 -28.05 -12.98 4.89
CA ALA A 338 -28.16 -12.34 3.58
C ALA A 338 -27.23 -12.93 2.50
N GLN A 339 -26.54 -14.04 2.75
CA GLN A 339 -25.74 -14.74 1.75
C GLN A 339 -26.63 -15.55 0.78
N ASN A 340 -26.20 -15.65 -0.48
CA ASN A 340 -26.91 -16.42 -1.49
C ASN A 340 -26.73 -17.93 -1.24
N GLY A 341 -27.84 -18.60 -0.93
CA GLY A 341 -27.86 -20.01 -0.53
C GLY A 341 -27.44 -20.99 -1.63
N ASP A 342 -27.60 -20.62 -2.90
CA ASP A 342 -27.33 -21.51 -4.05
C ASP A 342 -25.83 -21.80 -4.22
N TYR A 343 -24.97 -20.93 -3.68
CA TYR A 343 -23.52 -21.04 -3.79
C TYR A 343 -22.83 -21.46 -2.49
N VAL A 344 -23.57 -21.65 -1.39
CA VAL A 344 -23.02 -22.13 -0.13
C VAL A 344 -22.42 -23.52 -0.33
N ARG A 345 -21.15 -23.70 0.07
CA ARG A 345 -20.42 -24.97 -0.09
C ARG A 345 -19.40 -25.17 1.02
N ASN A 346 -18.93 -26.40 1.20
CA ASN A 346 -17.94 -26.73 2.21
C ASN A 346 -16.57 -26.06 1.91
N PRO A 347 -15.76 -25.74 2.93
CA PRO A 347 -14.39 -25.26 2.75
C PRO A 347 -13.56 -26.15 1.82
N ASP A 348 -13.05 -25.57 0.72
CA ASP A 348 -12.14 -26.25 -0.20
C ASP A 348 -10.85 -25.44 -0.41
N ARG A 349 -9.73 -25.96 0.11
CA ARG A 349 -8.43 -25.31 -0.04
C ARG A 349 -7.99 -25.20 -1.51
N LYS A 350 -8.40 -26.12 -2.38
CA LYS A 350 -8.01 -26.09 -3.80
C LYS A 350 -8.68 -24.92 -4.50
N GLU A 351 -9.95 -24.70 -4.23
CA GLU A 351 -10.68 -23.53 -4.69
C GLU A 351 -10.04 -22.24 -4.15
N PHE A 352 -9.76 -22.17 -2.84
CA PHE A 352 -9.07 -21.02 -2.26
C PHE A 352 -7.73 -20.75 -2.95
N TYR A 353 -6.89 -21.77 -3.14
CA TYR A 353 -5.58 -21.56 -3.79
C TYR A 353 -5.71 -21.13 -5.24
N ASN A 354 -6.72 -21.61 -5.96
CA ASN A 354 -6.98 -21.14 -7.31
C ASN A 354 -7.34 -19.65 -7.31
N LEU A 355 -8.34 -19.24 -6.50
CA LEU A 355 -8.74 -17.84 -6.36
C LEU A 355 -7.57 -16.97 -5.90
N TYR A 356 -6.80 -17.42 -4.91
CA TYR A 356 -5.67 -16.69 -4.35
C TYR A 356 -4.57 -16.47 -5.38
N GLU A 357 -4.13 -17.50 -6.11
CA GLU A 357 -3.04 -17.34 -7.08
C GLU A 357 -3.48 -16.57 -8.34
N GLN A 358 -4.66 -16.86 -8.89
CA GLN A 358 -5.14 -16.21 -10.12
C GLN A 358 -5.43 -14.72 -9.90
N SER A 359 -6.00 -14.35 -8.74
CA SER A 359 -6.25 -12.95 -8.39
C SER A 359 -4.98 -12.13 -8.05
N GLY A 360 -3.78 -12.70 -8.19
CA GLY A 360 -2.55 -12.03 -7.80
C GLY A 360 -2.35 -11.92 -6.29
N ARG A 361 -2.89 -12.88 -5.53
CA ARG A 361 -2.76 -13.02 -4.06
C ARG A 361 -3.40 -11.88 -3.29
N VAL A 362 -4.54 -11.41 -3.79
CA VAL A 362 -5.21 -10.22 -3.26
C VAL A 362 -6.00 -10.50 -1.98
N ILE A 363 -6.36 -11.76 -1.71
CA ILE A 363 -7.18 -12.15 -0.54
C ILE A 363 -6.39 -11.92 0.76
N LYS A 364 -7.02 -11.24 1.73
CA LYS A 364 -6.44 -10.80 3.01
C LYS A 364 -7.10 -11.41 4.22
N ILE A 365 -8.33 -11.88 4.08
CA ILE A 365 -9.03 -12.68 5.07
C ILE A 365 -10.06 -13.55 4.34
N VAL A 366 -10.35 -14.73 4.87
CA VAL A 366 -11.35 -15.65 4.33
C VAL A 366 -12.20 -16.25 5.43
N ASP A 367 -13.50 -16.31 5.18
CA ASP A 367 -14.50 -16.74 6.14
C ASP A 367 -14.85 -18.21 5.97
N ILE A 368 -14.97 -18.91 7.10
CA ILE A 368 -15.45 -20.29 7.14
C ILE A 368 -16.42 -20.52 8.31
N ALA A 369 -17.31 -21.49 8.13
CA ALA A 369 -18.00 -22.14 9.23
C ALA A 369 -17.18 -23.37 9.70
N PRO A 370 -16.67 -23.37 10.94
CA PRO A 370 -15.73 -24.41 11.39
C PRO A 370 -16.35 -25.80 11.56
N GLU A 371 -17.68 -25.92 11.63
CA GLU A 371 -18.39 -27.20 11.68
C GLU A 371 -18.55 -27.87 10.30
N CYS A 372 -18.28 -27.15 9.21
CA CYS A 372 -18.40 -27.69 7.86
C CYS A 372 -17.29 -28.70 7.55
N GLU A 373 -17.60 -29.68 6.70
CA GLU A 373 -16.65 -30.70 6.27
C GLU A 373 -15.41 -30.05 5.63
N GLY A 374 -14.22 -30.49 6.03
CA GLY A 374 -12.95 -29.96 5.51
C GLY A 374 -12.40 -28.72 6.23
N ALA A 375 -13.14 -28.11 7.17
CA ALA A 375 -12.70 -26.91 7.89
C ALA A 375 -11.34 -27.05 8.59
N ASP A 376 -11.11 -28.14 9.32
CA ASP A 376 -9.84 -28.41 10.02
C ASP A 376 -8.63 -28.37 9.07
N ASP A 377 -8.77 -29.03 7.93
CA ASP A 377 -7.73 -29.10 6.91
C ASP A 377 -7.57 -27.74 6.23
N PHE A 378 -8.67 -27.04 5.97
CA PHE A 378 -8.65 -25.69 5.43
C PHE A 378 -7.89 -24.72 6.36
N ILE A 379 -8.22 -24.68 7.65
CA ILE A 379 -7.58 -23.80 8.64
C ILE A 379 -6.07 -24.02 8.66
N LYS A 380 -5.62 -25.28 8.80
CA LYS A 380 -4.20 -25.63 8.91
C LYS A 380 -3.39 -25.22 7.69
N ASN A 381 -3.97 -25.34 6.49
CA ASN A 381 -3.26 -25.16 5.24
C ASN A 381 -3.42 -23.75 4.63
N VAL A 382 -4.47 -22.99 5.00
CA VAL A 382 -4.73 -21.64 4.45
C VAL A 382 -4.19 -20.54 5.36
N GLN A 383 -4.22 -20.72 6.69
CA GLN A 383 -3.78 -19.71 7.67
C GLN A 383 -2.36 -19.14 7.43
N PRO A 384 -1.37 -19.88 6.91
CA PRO A 384 -0.07 -19.32 6.54
C PRO A 384 -0.13 -18.25 5.43
N TYR A 385 -1.08 -18.37 4.50
CA TYR A 385 -1.26 -17.48 3.35
C TYR A 385 -2.17 -16.31 3.66
N CYS A 386 -3.24 -16.59 4.39
CA CYS A 386 -4.33 -15.66 4.65
C CYS A 386 -4.98 -15.99 6.01
N PRO A 387 -5.21 -15.01 6.90
CA PRO A 387 -6.10 -15.17 8.05
C PRO A 387 -7.40 -15.88 7.68
N VAL A 388 -7.76 -16.89 8.48
CA VAL A 388 -9.04 -17.59 8.39
C VAL A 388 -9.92 -17.06 9.53
N SER A 389 -11.15 -16.72 9.22
CA SER A 389 -12.14 -16.19 10.16
C SER A 389 -13.29 -17.16 10.39
N VAL A 390 -13.74 -17.27 11.64
CA VAL A 390 -14.99 -17.98 11.98
C VAL A 390 -16.18 -17.07 11.68
N ALA A 391 -17.06 -17.50 10.79
CA ALA A 391 -18.19 -16.71 10.31
C ALA A 391 -19.39 -17.59 9.96
N HIS A 392 -20.60 -17.00 9.98
CA HIS A 392 -21.84 -17.63 9.47
C HIS A 392 -21.97 -19.11 9.86
N THR A 393 -21.98 -19.38 11.17
CA THR A 393 -21.74 -20.71 11.73
C THR A 393 -22.72 -21.06 12.85
N ALA A 394 -23.15 -22.31 12.86
CA ALA A 394 -23.93 -22.92 13.93
C ALA A 394 -23.06 -23.64 14.97
N ALA A 395 -21.73 -23.58 14.83
CA ALA A 395 -20.77 -24.24 15.71
C ALA A 395 -21.02 -23.97 17.19
N GLY A 396 -20.82 -24.97 18.02
CA GLY A 396 -20.82 -24.84 19.47
C GLY A 396 -19.57 -24.17 20.01
N TYR A 397 -19.48 -24.09 21.34
CA TYR A 397 -18.30 -23.58 22.02
C TYR A 397 -17.04 -24.42 21.71
N ASP A 398 -17.15 -25.75 21.83
CA ASP A 398 -16.00 -26.65 21.66
C ASP A 398 -15.46 -26.64 20.23
N GLU A 399 -16.33 -26.58 19.22
CA GLU A 399 -15.94 -26.50 17.81
C GLU A 399 -15.25 -25.16 17.49
N ALA A 400 -15.75 -24.05 18.05
CA ALA A 400 -15.11 -22.75 17.90
C ALA A 400 -13.73 -22.71 18.59
N CYS A 401 -13.62 -23.24 19.81
CA CYS A 401 -12.34 -23.37 20.52
C CYS A 401 -11.35 -24.25 19.75
N HIS A 402 -11.81 -25.38 19.20
CA HIS A 402 -10.98 -26.24 18.36
C HIS A 402 -10.45 -25.49 17.13
N ALA A 403 -11.29 -24.73 16.42
CA ALA A 403 -10.84 -23.89 15.31
C ALA A 403 -9.77 -22.86 15.74
N PHE A 404 -9.91 -22.28 16.94
CA PHE A 404 -8.89 -21.40 17.51
C PHE A 404 -7.59 -22.16 17.82
N GLU A 405 -7.65 -23.36 18.39
CA GLU A 405 -6.46 -24.19 18.63
C GLU A 405 -5.73 -24.53 17.32
N LEU A 406 -6.46 -24.72 16.23
CA LEU A 406 -5.90 -24.97 14.89
C LEU A 406 -5.23 -23.75 14.25
N GLY A 407 -5.43 -22.55 14.77
CA GLY A 407 -4.77 -21.33 14.30
C GLY A 407 -5.70 -20.21 13.83
N CYS A 408 -7.03 -20.40 13.85
CA CYS A 408 -7.96 -19.30 13.60
C CYS A 408 -7.80 -18.22 14.69
N ARG A 409 -7.68 -16.96 14.29
CA ARG A 409 -7.45 -15.81 15.19
C ARG A 409 -8.38 -14.64 14.89
N HIS A 410 -9.45 -14.88 14.14
CA HIS A 410 -10.41 -13.86 13.74
C HIS A 410 -11.83 -14.43 13.73
N VAL A 411 -12.81 -13.60 14.07
CA VAL A 411 -14.24 -13.92 14.04
C VAL A 411 -14.96 -12.76 13.38
N THR A 412 -15.70 -13.06 12.32
CA THR A 412 -16.47 -12.09 11.51
C THR A 412 -17.72 -11.67 12.28
N HIS A 413 -18.08 -10.38 12.19
CA HIS A 413 -19.24 -9.69 12.78
C HIS A 413 -19.87 -10.42 13.99
N LEU A 414 -19.11 -10.51 15.09
CA LEU A 414 -19.47 -11.24 16.30
C LEU A 414 -20.93 -11.00 16.70
N TYR A 415 -21.64 -12.07 17.08
CA TYR A 415 -23.08 -12.17 17.33
C TYR A 415 -23.94 -12.42 16.08
N ASN A 416 -23.60 -11.81 14.95
CA ASN A 416 -24.41 -11.87 13.74
C ASN A 416 -24.18 -13.20 13.02
N ALA A 417 -25.27 -13.86 12.59
CA ALA A 417 -25.22 -15.17 11.95
C ALA A 417 -24.41 -16.26 12.70
N GLN A 418 -24.34 -16.19 14.03
CA GLN A 418 -23.56 -17.11 14.87
C GLN A 418 -24.41 -17.78 15.95
N SER A 419 -23.86 -18.79 16.63
CA SER A 419 -24.44 -19.34 17.86
C SER A 419 -24.18 -18.38 19.03
N GLY A 420 -25.25 -18.03 19.75
CA GLY A 420 -25.19 -17.07 20.86
C GLY A 420 -24.72 -17.68 22.18
N LEU A 421 -24.51 -16.82 23.17
CA LEU A 421 -24.12 -17.20 24.53
C LEU A 421 -25.33 -17.56 25.39
N THR A 422 -25.40 -18.82 25.82
CA THR A 422 -26.28 -19.27 26.90
C THR A 422 -25.49 -20.01 27.98
N HIS A 423 -26.01 -20.04 29.22
CA HIS A 423 -25.33 -20.66 30.37
C HIS A 423 -25.03 -22.16 30.23
N ARG A 424 -25.70 -22.90 29.32
CA ARG A 424 -25.46 -24.33 29.06
C ARG A 424 -24.85 -24.62 27.68
N ALA A 425 -24.93 -23.68 26.76
CA ALA A 425 -24.38 -23.78 25.41
C ALA A 425 -23.81 -22.39 25.06
N PRO A 426 -22.52 -22.14 25.34
CA PRO A 426 -21.94 -20.81 25.18
C PRO A 426 -21.76 -20.37 23.73
N GLY A 427 -21.78 -21.30 22.78
CA GLY A 427 -21.64 -21.01 21.35
C GLY A 427 -20.33 -20.30 20.99
N VAL A 428 -20.29 -19.74 19.79
CA VAL A 428 -19.17 -18.96 19.27
C VAL A 428 -18.97 -17.69 20.11
N VAL A 429 -20.06 -17.00 20.47
CA VAL A 429 -19.98 -15.78 21.29
C VAL A 429 -19.29 -16.05 22.64
N GLY A 430 -19.66 -17.14 23.31
CA GLY A 430 -19.01 -17.55 24.55
C GLY A 430 -17.56 -17.96 24.36
N ALA A 431 -17.23 -18.66 23.27
CA ALA A 431 -15.86 -19.04 22.96
C ALA A 431 -14.96 -17.82 22.76
N VAL A 432 -15.45 -16.79 22.05
CA VAL A 432 -14.74 -15.52 21.87
C VAL A 432 -14.54 -14.80 23.20
N PHE A 433 -15.56 -14.72 24.04
CA PHE A 433 -15.44 -14.04 25.34
C PHE A 433 -14.50 -14.74 26.31
N ASP A 434 -14.44 -16.07 26.26
CA ASP A 434 -13.52 -16.84 27.10
C ASP A 434 -12.08 -16.79 26.58
N LYS A 435 -11.89 -16.83 25.25
CA LYS A 435 -10.57 -17.07 24.64
C LYS A 435 -9.89 -15.88 23.97
N SER A 436 -10.58 -14.77 23.69
CA SER A 436 -10.00 -13.65 22.93
C SER A 436 -8.71 -13.12 23.54
N LYS A 437 -8.71 -12.79 24.84
CA LYS A 437 -7.52 -12.24 25.51
C LYS A 437 -6.40 -13.27 25.65
N GLU A 438 -6.76 -14.54 25.89
CA GLU A 438 -5.80 -15.63 26.06
C GLU A 438 -5.07 -15.96 24.75
N LEU A 439 -5.83 -16.11 23.66
CA LEU A 439 -5.31 -16.60 22.37
C LEU A 439 -5.06 -15.49 21.34
N GLY A 440 -5.42 -14.24 21.66
CA GLY A 440 -5.35 -13.11 20.73
C GLY A 440 -6.37 -13.23 19.59
N ILE A 441 -7.60 -13.67 19.89
CA ILE A 441 -8.68 -13.77 18.89
C ILE A 441 -9.26 -12.38 18.66
N ARG A 442 -9.18 -11.90 17.43
CA ARG A 442 -9.84 -10.66 17.01
C ARG A 442 -11.30 -10.92 16.69
N ALA A 443 -12.16 -9.98 17.06
CA ALA A 443 -13.59 -10.08 16.82
C ALA A 443 -14.09 -8.78 16.19
N GLU A 444 -14.67 -8.91 15.01
CA GLU A 444 -15.37 -7.83 14.31
C GLU A 444 -16.68 -7.49 15.02
N LEU A 445 -17.03 -6.21 15.06
CA LEU A 445 -18.22 -5.68 15.71
C LEU A 445 -18.80 -4.55 14.85
N ILE A 446 -20.04 -4.72 14.39
CA ILE A 446 -20.82 -3.68 13.72
C ILE A 446 -21.45 -2.82 14.82
N CYS A 447 -21.06 -1.55 14.89
CA CYS A 447 -21.29 -0.71 16.06
C CYS A 447 -22.38 0.36 15.86
N ASP A 448 -23.32 0.09 14.95
CA ASP A 448 -24.44 0.98 14.61
C ASP A 448 -25.55 1.04 15.69
N GLY A 449 -25.50 0.18 16.71
CA GLY A 449 -26.53 0.08 17.76
C GLY A 449 -27.79 -0.68 17.33
N PHE A 450 -27.84 -1.14 16.08
CA PHE A 450 -28.95 -1.86 15.48
C PHE A 450 -28.62 -3.35 15.28
N HIS A 451 -27.44 -3.66 14.73
CA HIS A 451 -26.92 -5.02 14.67
C HIS A 451 -26.65 -5.58 16.06
N ILE A 452 -26.06 -4.75 16.93
CA ILE A 452 -25.69 -5.12 18.29
C ILE A 452 -26.15 -4.02 19.24
N HIS A 453 -26.96 -4.39 20.23
CA HIS A 453 -27.41 -3.46 21.25
C HIS A 453 -26.22 -2.83 22.02
N PRO A 454 -26.22 -1.53 22.36
CA PRO A 454 -25.10 -0.86 23.03
C PRO A 454 -24.59 -1.55 24.32
N ALA A 455 -25.48 -2.18 25.08
CA ALA A 455 -25.08 -2.97 26.25
C ALA A 455 -24.27 -4.22 25.88
N ALA A 456 -24.64 -4.91 24.80
CA ALA A 456 -23.92 -6.08 24.31
C ALA A 456 -22.58 -5.69 23.68
N LEU A 457 -22.49 -4.51 23.03
CA LEU A 457 -21.22 -3.93 22.60
C LEU A 457 -20.29 -3.70 23.79
N ARG A 458 -20.74 -3.02 24.85
CA ARG A 458 -19.92 -2.84 26.08
C ARG A 458 -19.41 -4.14 26.68
N ILE A 459 -20.26 -5.18 26.72
CA ILE A 459 -19.86 -6.51 27.17
C ILE A 459 -18.78 -7.09 26.25
N ALA A 460 -18.98 -7.03 24.94
CA ALA A 460 -18.04 -7.57 23.95
C ALA A 460 -16.69 -6.86 24.01
N PHE A 461 -16.65 -5.52 23.98
CA PHE A 461 -15.41 -4.76 24.09
C PHE A 461 -14.64 -5.06 25.38
N ASN A 462 -15.34 -5.26 26.50
CA ASN A 462 -14.69 -5.66 27.76
C ASN A 462 -14.14 -7.10 27.67
N ALA A 463 -14.93 -8.06 27.19
CA ALA A 463 -14.54 -9.46 27.13
C ALA A 463 -13.40 -9.70 26.13
N VAL A 464 -13.50 -9.14 24.93
CA VAL A 464 -12.52 -9.27 23.84
C VAL A 464 -11.22 -8.52 24.16
N GLY A 465 -11.34 -7.31 24.73
CA GLY A 465 -10.22 -6.48 25.16
C GLY A 465 -9.68 -5.54 24.08
N GLU A 466 -8.81 -4.62 24.53
CA GLU A 466 -8.35 -3.46 23.76
C GLU A 466 -7.61 -3.81 22.46
N ASP A 467 -6.83 -4.90 22.44
CA ASP A 467 -5.99 -5.30 21.31
C ASP A 467 -6.68 -6.23 20.30
N ASN A 468 -7.93 -6.59 20.58
CA ASN A 468 -8.64 -7.66 19.87
C ASN A 468 -10.00 -7.24 19.30
N SER A 469 -10.63 -6.19 19.83
CA SER A 469 -11.86 -5.67 19.23
C SER A 469 -11.57 -5.01 17.89
N VAL A 470 -12.36 -5.32 16.86
CA VAL A 470 -12.26 -4.75 15.51
C VAL A 470 -13.60 -4.14 15.15
N ILE A 471 -13.61 -2.86 14.79
CA ILE A 471 -14.81 -2.18 14.27
C ILE A 471 -14.80 -2.39 12.76
N VAL A 472 -15.94 -2.82 12.21
CA VAL A 472 -16.15 -2.97 10.77
C VAL A 472 -17.50 -2.39 10.39
N SER A 473 -17.57 -1.79 9.21
CA SER A 473 -18.83 -1.19 8.77
C SER A 473 -19.85 -2.24 8.38
N ASP A 474 -19.39 -3.35 7.76
CA ASP A 474 -20.24 -4.30 7.03
C ASP A 474 -21.21 -3.56 6.10
N SER A 475 -20.75 -2.47 5.50
CA SER A 475 -21.64 -1.58 4.76
C SER A 475 -21.94 -2.11 3.37
N MET A 476 -23.17 -1.89 2.92
CA MET A 476 -23.61 -2.16 1.55
C MET A 476 -23.82 -0.87 0.75
N ARG A 477 -24.04 -0.98 -0.56
CA ARG A 477 -24.09 0.15 -1.51
C ARG A 477 -24.94 1.36 -1.07
N ALA A 478 -25.96 1.15 -0.23
CA ALA A 478 -26.81 2.21 0.32
C ALA A 478 -26.14 3.07 1.39
N ALA A 479 -24.95 2.72 1.88
CA ALA A 479 -24.23 3.55 2.83
C ALA A 479 -23.93 4.94 2.25
N GLY A 480 -24.46 5.99 2.91
CA GLY A 480 -24.42 7.36 2.42
C GLY A 480 -25.45 7.70 1.33
N SER A 481 -26.47 6.86 1.14
CA SER A 481 -27.58 7.06 0.20
C SER A 481 -28.92 7.19 0.92
N HIS A 482 -30.00 7.43 0.17
CA HIS A 482 -31.35 7.60 0.70
C HIS A 482 -32.05 6.25 0.93
N ASP A 483 -33.10 6.22 1.73
CA ASP A 483 -33.97 5.04 1.86
C ASP A 483 -34.54 4.61 0.50
N GLY A 484 -34.62 3.30 0.26
CA GLY A 484 -35.00 2.76 -1.05
C GLY A 484 -34.70 1.28 -1.22
N GLU A 485 -34.79 0.82 -2.47
CA GLU A 485 -34.50 -0.56 -2.86
C GLU A 485 -33.11 -0.65 -3.48
N TYR A 486 -32.33 -1.66 -3.06
CA TYR A 486 -30.95 -1.86 -3.47
C TYR A 486 -30.66 -3.35 -3.68
N ASP A 487 -29.55 -3.66 -4.34
CA ASP A 487 -29.04 -5.01 -4.52
C ASP A 487 -27.91 -5.31 -3.52
N LEU A 488 -27.87 -6.53 -2.98
CA LEU A 488 -26.74 -7.11 -2.26
C LEU A 488 -26.57 -8.58 -2.67
N GLY A 489 -25.52 -8.88 -3.43
CA GLY A 489 -25.21 -10.25 -3.85
C GLY A 489 -26.33 -10.93 -4.65
N GLY A 490 -27.08 -10.15 -5.46
CA GLY A 490 -28.22 -10.64 -6.25
C GLY A 490 -29.55 -10.68 -5.50
N GLN A 491 -29.61 -10.21 -4.25
CA GLN A 491 -30.83 -10.13 -3.45
C GLN A 491 -31.31 -8.69 -3.30
N VAL A 492 -32.63 -8.50 -3.38
CA VAL A 492 -33.27 -7.19 -3.13
C VAL A 492 -33.27 -6.89 -1.63
N VAL A 493 -32.69 -5.74 -1.28
CA VAL A 493 -32.62 -5.20 0.07
C VAL A 493 -33.43 -3.91 0.14
N TYR A 494 -34.23 -3.80 1.19
CA TYR A 494 -35.06 -2.63 1.48
C TYR A 494 -34.42 -1.83 2.62
N VAL A 495 -34.13 -0.56 2.35
CA VAL A 495 -33.60 0.38 3.34
C VAL A 495 -34.71 1.31 3.79
N ASN A 496 -35.05 1.26 5.07
CA ASN A 496 -36.02 2.15 5.71
C ASN A 496 -35.47 2.67 7.03
N GLU A 497 -35.54 3.98 7.24
CA GLU A 497 -34.88 4.67 8.36
C GLU A 497 -33.39 4.31 8.48
N GLY A 498 -32.71 4.19 7.34
CA GLY A 498 -31.32 3.75 7.26
C GLY A 498 -31.06 2.27 7.60
N LYS A 499 -32.08 1.45 7.90
CA LYS A 499 -31.89 0.03 8.25
C LYS A 499 -32.11 -0.86 7.04
N ALA A 500 -31.11 -1.62 6.66
CA ALA A 500 -31.14 -2.54 5.53
C ALA A 500 -31.69 -3.92 5.94
N ARG A 501 -32.73 -4.39 5.23
CA ARG A 501 -33.34 -5.71 5.47
C ARG A 501 -33.77 -6.39 4.18
N LEU A 502 -33.76 -7.72 4.18
CA LEU A 502 -34.47 -8.52 3.17
C LEU A 502 -36.00 -8.45 3.40
N ALA A 503 -36.77 -8.94 2.43
CA ALA A 503 -38.23 -8.99 2.50
C ALA A 503 -38.77 -9.76 3.73
N ASP A 504 -38.02 -10.73 4.24
CA ASP A 504 -38.37 -11.53 5.43
C ASP A 504 -37.97 -10.87 6.76
N GLY A 505 -37.38 -9.67 6.71
CA GLY A 505 -36.93 -8.91 7.88
C GLY A 505 -35.50 -9.21 8.34
N THR A 506 -34.81 -10.18 7.71
CA THR A 506 -33.39 -10.47 7.96
C THR A 506 -32.56 -9.21 7.72
N ILE A 507 -31.66 -8.88 8.65
CA ILE A 507 -30.73 -7.75 8.48
C ILE A 507 -29.76 -8.09 7.35
N ALA A 508 -29.56 -7.15 6.43
CA ALA A 508 -28.77 -7.34 5.23
C ALA A 508 -27.70 -6.24 5.15
N ALA A 509 -26.54 -6.52 5.78
CA ALA A 509 -25.45 -5.57 5.93
C ALA A 509 -25.90 -4.27 6.65
N SER A 510 -24.98 -3.32 6.75
CA SER A 510 -25.17 -1.99 7.33
C SER A 510 -25.27 -0.91 6.27
N THR A 511 -25.70 0.28 6.69
CA THR A 511 -25.67 1.51 5.88
C THR A 511 -24.77 2.58 6.50
N THR A 512 -24.00 2.23 7.53
CA THR A 512 -23.15 3.14 8.30
C THR A 512 -21.75 3.31 7.67
N ASN A 513 -20.83 3.92 8.40
CA ASN A 513 -19.39 3.90 8.10
C ASN A 513 -18.57 3.84 9.39
N ILE A 514 -17.29 3.45 9.29
CA ILE A 514 -16.38 3.29 10.45
C ILE A 514 -16.32 4.52 11.35
N TYR A 515 -16.38 5.73 10.80
CA TYR A 515 -16.28 6.95 11.61
C TYR A 515 -17.53 7.17 12.47
N GLU A 516 -18.72 6.91 11.95
CA GLU A 516 -19.94 6.94 12.77
C GLU A 516 -19.94 5.80 13.80
N GLU A 517 -19.46 4.62 13.44
CA GLU A 517 -19.29 3.51 14.40
C GLU A 517 -18.31 3.84 15.52
N PHE A 518 -17.19 4.47 15.18
CA PHE A 518 -16.19 4.95 16.13
C PHE A 518 -16.80 5.98 17.11
N LYS A 519 -17.59 6.94 16.61
CA LYS A 519 -18.32 7.88 17.45
C LYS A 519 -19.37 7.18 18.32
N ASN A 520 -20.08 6.21 17.77
CA ASN A 520 -21.09 5.44 18.48
C ASN A 520 -20.47 4.72 19.68
N VAL A 521 -19.38 3.97 19.52
CA VAL A 521 -18.77 3.23 20.63
C VAL A 521 -18.26 4.17 21.74
N ILE A 522 -17.72 5.33 21.39
CA ILE A 522 -17.34 6.35 22.38
C ILE A 522 -18.58 6.84 23.13
N SER A 523 -19.67 7.16 22.40
CA SER A 523 -20.93 7.59 23.01
C SER A 523 -21.56 6.52 23.90
N TYR A 524 -21.32 5.24 23.61
CA TYR A 524 -21.78 4.11 24.41
C TYR A 524 -20.92 3.83 25.65
N GLY A 525 -19.81 4.55 25.81
CA GLY A 525 -18.93 4.48 26.97
C GLY A 525 -17.67 3.62 26.79
N ILE A 526 -17.31 3.23 25.55
CA ILE A 526 -16.03 2.56 25.29
C ILE A 526 -14.89 3.60 25.38
N PRO A 527 -13.76 3.28 26.06
CA PRO A 527 -12.64 4.22 26.13
C PRO A 527 -12.12 4.61 24.74
N PHE A 528 -11.79 5.89 24.56
CA PHE A 528 -11.31 6.44 23.27
C PHE A 528 -10.14 5.64 22.69
N LYS A 529 -9.15 5.30 23.52
CA LYS A 529 -7.97 4.50 23.11
C LYS A 529 -8.39 3.14 22.52
N GLN A 530 -9.32 2.45 23.18
CA GLN A 530 -9.83 1.16 22.71
C GLN A 530 -10.64 1.32 21.42
N ALA A 531 -11.53 2.30 21.35
CA ALA A 531 -12.28 2.61 20.13
C ALA A 531 -11.33 2.90 18.95
N LEU A 532 -10.27 3.67 19.20
CA LEU A 532 -9.31 4.08 18.17
C LEU A 532 -8.53 2.88 17.65
N LYS A 533 -7.98 2.05 18.57
CA LYS A 533 -7.28 0.82 18.19
C LYS A 533 -8.18 -0.13 17.40
N SER A 534 -9.47 -0.20 17.77
CA SER A 534 -10.44 -1.07 17.11
C SER A 534 -10.80 -0.62 15.69
N ALA A 535 -10.65 0.66 15.37
CA ALA A 535 -10.90 1.20 14.03
C ALA A 535 -9.62 1.39 13.19
N THR A 536 -8.42 1.12 13.75
CA THR A 536 -7.14 1.35 13.07
C THR A 536 -6.19 0.14 13.12
N ILE A 537 -5.47 -0.08 14.23
CA ILE A 537 -4.39 -1.07 14.31
C ILE A 537 -4.90 -2.49 14.44
N ASN A 538 -6.02 -2.71 15.11
CA ASN A 538 -6.59 -4.05 15.29
C ASN A 538 -7.06 -4.62 13.93
N PRO A 539 -7.81 -3.89 13.09
CA PRO A 539 -8.09 -4.33 11.72
C PRO A 539 -6.81 -4.51 10.89
N ALA A 540 -5.83 -3.61 10.98
CA ALA A 540 -4.55 -3.77 10.29
C ALA A 540 -3.81 -5.06 10.70
N LYS A 541 -3.80 -5.40 11.99
CA LYS A 541 -3.23 -6.66 12.51
C LYS A 541 -4.02 -7.88 12.06
N ALA A 542 -5.35 -7.77 11.97
CA ALA A 542 -6.21 -8.87 11.50
C ALA A 542 -5.80 -9.34 10.10
N ILE A 543 -5.48 -8.41 9.21
CA ILE A 543 -5.06 -8.70 7.83
C ILE A 543 -3.52 -8.67 7.62
N ARG A 544 -2.74 -8.62 8.71
CA ARG A 544 -1.26 -8.64 8.73
C ARG A 544 -0.58 -7.51 7.92
N VAL A 545 -1.09 -6.28 8.05
CA VAL A 545 -0.51 -5.07 7.41
C VAL A 545 -0.12 -3.99 8.43
N ASP A 546 -0.08 -4.35 9.71
CA ASP A 546 0.20 -3.44 10.83
C ASP A 546 1.63 -2.88 10.83
N THR A 547 2.56 -3.47 10.06
CA THR A 547 3.89 -2.89 9.84
C THR A 547 3.86 -1.69 8.89
N GLU A 548 2.81 -1.53 8.08
CA GLU A 548 2.68 -0.46 7.10
C GLU A 548 1.67 0.62 7.52
N THR A 549 0.59 0.27 8.23
CA THR A 549 -0.47 1.23 8.61
C THR A 549 -1.10 0.90 9.97
N GLY A 550 -2.10 1.70 10.38
CA GLY A 550 -2.91 1.48 11.58
C GLY A 550 -2.45 2.25 12.82
N SER A 551 -1.27 2.87 12.80
CA SER A 551 -0.74 3.70 13.90
C SER A 551 0.13 4.86 13.38
N VAL A 552 0.34 5.88 14.22
CA VAL A 552 1.25 7.00 13.91
C VAL A 552 2.65 6.69 14.43
N GLU A 553 3.46 6.05 13.59
CA GLU A 553 4.83 5.64 13.90
C GLU A 553 5.78 5.96 12.73
N GLU A 554 7.00 6.38 13.04
CA GLU A 554 8.02 6.64 12.01
C GLU A 554 8.24 5.40 11.13
N GLY A 555 8.35 5.63 9.82
CA GLY A 555 8.51 4.59 8.80
C GLY A 555 7.19 4.03 8.25
N LYS A 556 6.05 4.15 8.94
CA LYS A 556 4.75 3.71 8.42
C LYS A 556 4.20 4.66 7.35
N CYS A 557 3.14 4.24 6.65
CA CYS A 557 2.40 5.10 5.74
C CYS A 557 1.84 6.30 6.50
N ALA A 558 1.95 7.49 5.88
CA ALA A 558 1.35 8.72 6.38
C ALA A 558 -0.16 8.73 6.12
N ASP A 559 -0.87 7.90 6.86
CA ASP A 559 -2.32 7.77 6.86
C ASP A 559 -2.89 8.44 8.11
N PHE A 560 -3.55 9.59 7.95
CA PHE A 560 -3.99 10.42 9.06
C PHE A 560 -5.44 10.87 8.91
N VAL A 561 -6.14 10.93 10.04
CA VAL A 561 -7.33 11.77 10.20
C VAL A 561 -6.99 12.87 11.20
N VAL A 562 -7.28 14.12 10.86
CA VAL A 562 -7.14 15.27 11.74
C VAL A 562 -8.52 15.71 12.19
N LEU A 563 -8.70 15.81 13.50
CA LEU A 563 -9.98 16.10 14.14
C LEU A 563 -9.91 17.41 14.94
N ASP A 564 -11.04 18.14 15.01
CA ASP A 564 -11.24 19.17 16.04
C ASP A 564 -11.69 18.55 17.37
N ASN A 565 -11.95 19.40 18.38
CA ASN A 565 -12.34 18.97 19.72
C ASN A 565 -13.73 18.31 19.77
N GLU A 566 -14.57 18.60 18.80
CA GLU A 566 -15.90 18.01 18.60
C GLU A 566 -15.83 16.73 17.75
N LEU A 567 -14.62 16.23 17.47
CA LEU A 567 -14.30 15.09 16.63
C LEU A 567 -14.63 15.27 15.15
N ASN A 568 -14.92 16.47 14.64
CA ASN A 568 -15.18 16.67 13.21
C ASN A 568 -13.89 16.53 12.39
N ILE A 569 -13.99 15.89 11.23
CA ILE A 569 -12.87 15.71 10.31
C ILE A 569 -12.48 17.04 9.64
N LYS A 570 -11.26 17.50 9.92
CA LYS A 570 -10.66 18.69 9.30
C LYS A 570 -9.71 18.36 8.16
N LEU A 571 -8.99 17.26 8.24
CA LEU A 571 -8.04 16.86 7.20
C LEU A 571 -7.98 15.33 7.15
N VAL A 572 -7.88 14.77 5.94
CA VAL A 572 -7.57 13.35 5.74
C VAL A 572 -6.39 13.26 4.80
N ILE A 573 -5.35 12.55 5.25
CA ILE A 573 -4.13 12.29 4.47
C ILE A 573 -4.08 10.79 4.24
N VAL A 574 -3.90 10.41 2.97
CA VAL A 574 -3.72 9.01 2.57
C VAL A 574 -2.36 8.91 1.90
N LYS A 575 -1.47 8.07 2.44
CA LYS A 575 -0.10 7.89 1.93
C LYS A 575 0.58 9.23 1.65
N GLY A 576 0.55 10.12 2.63
CA GLY A 576 1.20 11.44 2.58
C GLY A 576 0.54 12.46 1.66
N SER A 577 -0.53 12.10 0.95
CA SER A 577 -1.30 13.00 0.09
C SER A 577 -2.59 13.44 0.78
N VAL A 578 -2.81 14.76 0.83
CA VAL A 578 -4.07 15.33 1.33
C VAL A 578 -5.22 14.96 0.38
N LYS A 579 -6.26 14.32 0.93
CA LYS A 579 -7.47 13.91 0.20
C LYS A 579 -8.71 14.72 0.60
N ILE A 580 -8.81 15.11 1.86
CA ILE A 580 -9.85 16.00 2.40
C ILE A 580 -9.15 17.14 3.12
N ASN A 581 -9.59 18.38 2.90
CA ASN A 581 -9.09 19.57 3.57
C ASN A 581 -10.23 20.55 3.87
N ASN A 582 -10.58 20.64 5.15
CA ASN A 582 -11.62 21.48 5.74
C ASN A 582 -11.03 22.36 6.87
N LEU A 583 -9.72 22.63 6.83
CA LEU A 583 -9.01 23.47 7.82
C LEU A 583 -9.49 24.93 7.79
#